data_AF-A0A8C7YMP9-F1
#
_entry.id   AF-A0A8C7YMP9-F1
#
_cell.length_a   1.000
_cell.length_b   1.000
_cell.length_c   1.000
_cell.angle_alpha   90.00
_cell.angle_beta   90.00
_cell.angle_gamma   90.00
#
_symmetry.space_group_name_H-M   'P 1'
#
loop_
_entity.id
_entity.type
_entity.pdbx_description
1 polymer ?
#
loop_
_entity_poly.entity_id
_entity_poly.type
_entity_poly.pdbx_seq_one_letter_code
_entity_poly.pdbx_strand_id
1 'polypeptide(L)'
;TKKPFCVAGVFGATRAEIEQHLEMGRKLLAAGQLAEALSHYHSAVEGDSENYLTYYKRAAVFLALGKSKSALPDLTRAIELKPDFLAARLQRGNILLKQGNTEEARADFESVLTRSPEQEEARQQLMKASELEGLQEEAYAAHHQGDYSAAVAVLERAIEISPWDPDLRELRAECYVRTGEPQKAIQDLTPTTKLRNDNRAAFLKLSLLHYSLGQHHESLNHVRECLKLDQDDKDCFNHYKQVKKLSKQLDSAEELILEERYQDAIDKYESVMKTESDVTFYTNLAKERICFCFLNLVSEAIDVCSEAHQRDPRNAKILRDRAEAYILNQDYEKAVEDYQEAREFDGDSNDIKEGLERAQKLLKVSQKRDYYKILGVSRSANKQEIIKAYRKLAQQWHPDNFQSEAEKKEAEKKFIDIASAKEVLTDPEMRQKFDSGEDPLDPENQQGGGGGQRQWPFHFNPFDSGGSFHFKFEYN
;
A
#
# COMPACT_ATOMS: atom_id res chain seq x y z
N THR A 1 -60.12 -35.35 43.99
CA THR A 1 -60.31 -35.00 42.57
C THR A 1 -60.18 -33.49 42.38
N LYS A 2 -58.96 -32.99 42.21
CA LYS A 2 -58.69 -31.60 41.82
C LYS A 2 -58.36 -31.61 40.33
N LYS A 3 -59.21 -30.98 39.51
CA LYS A 3 -58.92 -30.64 38.11
C LYS A 3 -57.83 -29.56 38.09
N PRO A 4 -56.86 -29.60 37.15
CA PRO A 4 -55.90 -28.52 37.01
C PRO A 4 -56.52 -27.33 36.28
N PHE A 5 -56.14 -26.15 36.74
CA PHE A 5 -56.44 -24.84 36.17
C PHE A 5 -55.86 -24.73 34.75
N CYS A 6 -56.70 -24.42 33.77
CA CYS A 6 -56.24 -23.81 32.52
C CYS A 6 -55.86 -22.36 32.81
N VAL A 7 -54.58 -22.02 32.60
CA VAL A 7 -54.12 -20.63 32.59
C VAL A 7 -54.36 -20.09 31.19
N ALA A 8 -55.25 -19.09 31.12
CA ALA A 8 -55.53 -18.31 29.92
C ALA A 8 -54.29 -17.51 29.49
N GLY A 9 -53.86 -17.70 28.24
CA GLY A 9 -52.94 -16.80 27.54
C GLY A 9 -53.71 -15.64 26.91
N VAL A 10 -53.06 -14.48 26.86
CA VAL A 10 -53.61 -13.13 26.68
C VAL A 10 -53.37 -12.64 25.23
N PHE A 11 -54.46 -12.23 24.53
CA PHE A 11 -54.61 -11.48 23.24
C PHE A 11 -53.78 -11.93 22.00
N GLY A 12 -54.31 -12.07 20.78
CA GLY A 12 -55.60 -11.65 20.23
C GLY A 12 -55.53 -11.53 18.70
N ALA A 13 -55.50 -12.67 18.00
CA ALA A 13 -55.77 -12.71 16.57
C ALA A 13 -56.81 -13.80 16.31
N THR A 14 -57.88 -13.48 15.58
CA THR A 14 -58.86 -14.49 15.20
C THR A 14 -58.22 -15.49 14.23
N ARG A 15 -58.73 -16.72 14.17
CA ARG A 15 -58.27 -17.71 13.18
C ARG A 15 -58.34 -17.17 11.73
N ALA A 16 -59.30 -16.29 11.46
CA ALA A 16 -59.44 -15.60 10.18
C ALA A 16 -58.31 -14.58 9.95
N GLU A 17 -57.93 -13.80 10.96
CA GLU A 17 -56.79 -12.88 10.88
C GLU A 17 -55.48 -13.62 10.65
N ILE A 18 -55.25 -14.74 11.34
CA ILE A 18 -54.03 -15.56 11.15
C ILE A 18 -53.96 -16.10 9.73
N GLU A 19 -55.07 -16.65 9.21
CA GLU A 19 -55.11 -17.15 7.83
C GLU A 19 -54.92 -16.01 6.81
N GLN A 20 -55.47 -14.81 7.08
CA GLN A 20 -55.23 -13.62 6.26
C GLN A 20 -53.74 -13.24 6.25
N HIS A 21 -53.07 -13.22 7.40
CA HIS A 21 -51.62 -12.99 7.47
C HIS A 21 -50.84 -14.06 6.70
N LEU A 22 -51.23 -15.34 6.79
CA LEU A 22 -50.60 -16.42 6.03
C LEU A 22 -50.83 -16.33 4.52
N GLU A 23 -52.02 -15.91 4.08
CA GLU A 23 -52.30 -15.68 2.67
C GLU A 23 -51.52 -14.49 2.13
N MET A 24 -51.47 -13.38 2.88
CA MET A 24 -50.74 -12.19 2.48
C MET A 24 -49.24 -12.44 2.46
N GLY A 25 -48.70 -13.11 3.48
CA GLY A 25 -47.30 -13.54 3.51
C GLY A 25 -46.93 -14.44 2.33
N ARG A 26 -47.81 -15.34 1.89
CA ARG A 26 -47.62 -16.15 0.68
C ARG A 26 -47.59 -15.31 -0.60
N LYS A 27 -48.56 -14.39 -0.77
CA LYS A 27 -48.63 -13.52 -1.95
C LYS A 27 -47.41 -12.61 -2.05
N LEU A 28 -47.03 -11.98 -0.94
CA LEU A 28 -45.87 -11.09 -0.88
C LEU A 28 -44.56 -11.83 -1.12
N LEU A 29 -44.41 -13.05 -0.58
CA LEU A 29 -43.25 -13.90 -0.85
C LEU A 29 -43.15 -14.26 -2.34
N ALA A 30 -44.27 -14.63 -2.97
CA ALA A 30 -44.31 -14.92 -4.40
C ALA A 30 -44.03 -13.67 -5.26
N ALA A 31 -44.38 -12.48 -4.77
CA ALA A 31 -44.07 -11.19 -5.39
C ALA A 31 -42.63 -10.70 -5.12
N GLY A 32 -41.83 -11.43 -4.33
CA GLY A 32 -40.47 -11.03 -3.96
C GLY A 32 -40.40 -9.93 -2.90
N GLN A 33 -41.52 -9.51 -2.31
CA GLN A 33 -41.59 -8.51 -1.23
C GLN A 33 -41.25 -9.16 0.12
N LEU A 34 -39.98 -9.54 0.29
CA LEU A 34 -39.51 -10.36 1.40
C LEU A 34 -39.68 -9.70 2.79
N ALA A 35 -39.45 -8.39 2.90
CA ALA A 35 -39.55 -7.69 4.18
C ALA A 35 -41.01 -7.59 4.69
N GLU A 36 -41.95 -7.30 3.79
CA GLU A 36 -43.38 -7.26 4.11
C GLU A 36 -43.91 -8.68 4.39
N ALA A 37 -43.50 -9.67 3.59
CA ALA A 37 -43.82 -11.07 3.84
C ALA A 37 -43.37 -11.51 5.23
N LEU A 38 -42.15 -11.11 5.64
CA LEU A 38 -41.62 -11.43 6.97
C LEU A 38 -42.49 -10.85 8.09
N SER A 39 -42.98 -9.61 7.95
CA SER A 39 -43.87 -8.98 8.93
C SER A 39 -45.17 -9.78 9.09
N HIS A 40 -45.81 -10.16 7.98
CA HIS A 40 -47.02 -10.98 8.03
C HIS A 40 -46.78 -12.37 8.64
N TYR A 41 -45.66 -13.02 8.32
CA TYR A 41 -45.30 -14.28 8.97
C TYR A 41 -44.95 -14.12 10.45
N HIS A 42 -44.44 -12.96 10.88
CA HIS A 42 -44.23 -12.67 12.30
C HIS A 42 -45.56 -12.62 13.05
N SER A 43 -46.52 -11.82 12.57
CA SER A 43 -47.87 -11.75 13.15
C SER A 43 -48.59 -13.10 13.13
N ALA A 44 -48.37 -13.92 12.09
CA ALA A 44 -48.95 -15.26 12.02
C ALA A 44 -48.36 -16.21 13.09
N VAL A 45 -47.06 -16.11 13.40
CA VAL A 45 -46.44 -16.90 14.48
C VAL A 45 -46.91 -16.43 15.86
N GLU A 46 -47.08 -15.12 16.06
CA GLU A 46 -47.62 -14.57 17.31
C GLU A 46 -49.07 -15.01 17.55
N GLY A 47 -49.87 -15.08 16.49
CA GLY A 47 -51.27 -15.53 16.56
C GLY A 47 -51.43 -17.04 16.74
N ASP A 48 -50.53 -17.87 16.19
CA ASP A 48 -50.54 -19.32 16.34
C ASP A 48 -49.12 -19.90 16.51
N SER A 49 -48.72 -20.08 17.77
CA SER A 49 -47.41 -20.59 18.15
C SER A 49 -47.23 -22.12 18.04
N GLU A 50 -48.28 -22.86 17.66
CA GLU A 50 -48.23 -24.33 17.51
C GLU A 50 -48.15 -24.76 16.03
N ASN A 51 -48.30 -23.83 15.10
CA ASN A 51 -48.26 -24.13 13.67
C ASN A 51 -46.83 -24.21 13.11
N TYR A 52 -46.29 -25.43 13.05
CA TYR A 52 -44.95 -25.73 12.50
C TYR A 52 -44.72 -25.15 11.09
N LEU A 53 -45.77 -25.10 10.24
CA LEU A 53 -45.65 -24.65 8.86
C LEU A 53 -45.42 -23.13 8.78
N THR A 54 -45.97 -22.37 9.72
CA THR A 54 -45.75 -20.92 9.83
C THR A 54 -44.29 -20.63 10.17
N TYR A 55 -43.72 -21.34 11.15
CA TYR A 55 -42.28 -21.24 11.47
C TYR A 55 -41.41 -21.59 10.26
N TYR A 56 -41.70 -22.70 9.57
CA TYR A 56 -40.93 -23.08 8.38
C TYR A 56 -41.00 -22.03 7.27
N LYS A 57 -42.18 -21.47 7.00
CA LYS A 57 -42.34 -20.40 6.00
C LYS A 57 -41.59 -19.14 6.40
N ARG A 58 -41.65 -18.75 7.68
CA ARG A 58 -40.89 -17.60 8.20
C ARG A 58 -39.38 -17.83 8.08
N ALA A 59 -38.90 -19.03 8.38
CA ALA A 59 -37.51 -19.43 8.15
C ALA A 59 -37.12 -19.31 6.66
N ALA A 60 -37.97 -19.77 5.75
CA ALA A 60 -37.71 -19.64 4.31
C ALA A 60 -37.59 -18.16 3.87
N VAL A 61 -38.43 -17.26 4.43
CA VAL A 61 -38.30 -15.82 4.18
C VAL A 61 -37.00 -15.26 4.78
N PHE A 62 -36.63 -15.67 5.99
CA PHE A 62 -35.33 -15.30 6.56
C PHE A 62 -34.16 -15.75 5.68
N LEU A 63 -34.19 -16.95 5.12
CA LEU A 63 -33.15 -17.45 4.21
C LEU A 63 -33.11 -16.67 2.89
N ALA A 64 -34.26 -16.35 2.32
CA ALA A 64 -34.35 -15.50 1.13
C ALA A 64 -33.78 -14.09 1.38
N LEU A 65 -33.86 -13.59 2.62
CA LEU A 65 -33.26 -12.33 3.06
C LEU A 65 -31.77 -12.46 3.44
N GLY A 66 -31.17 -13.65 3.33
CA GLY A 66 -29.78 -13.91 3.75
C GLY A 66 -29.58 -13.94 5.28
N LYS A 67 -30.67 -13.98 6.06
CA LYS A 67 -30.65 -13.96 7.54
C LYS A 67 -30.66 -15.39 8.12
N SER A 68 -29.65 -16.19 7.78
CA SER A 68 -29.55 -17.60 8.19
C SER A 68 -29.58 -17.79 9.72
N LYS A 69 -28.94 -16.90 10.48
CA LYS A 69 -28.98 -16.89 11.96
C LYS A 69 -30.41 -16.84 12.53
N SER A 70 -31.28 -16.04 11.92
CA SER A 70 -32.68 -15.88 12.35
C SER A 70 -33.57 -17.04 11.90
N ALA A 71 -33.16 -17.76 10.85
CA ALA A 71 -33.92 -18.92 10.33
C ALA A 71 -33.74 -20.19 11.18
N LEU A 72 -32.57 -20.38 11.80
CA LEU A 72 -32.26 -21.59 12.58
C LEU A 72 -33.24 -21.86 13.73
N PRO A 73 -33.58 -20.88 14.61
CA PRO A 73 -34.56 -21.10 15.67
C PRO A 73 -35.93 -21.52 15.14
N ASP A 74 -36.37 -20.94 14.02
CA ASP A 74 -37.66 -21.27 13.40
C ASP A 74 -37.66 -22.68 12.81
N LEU A 75 -36.56 -23.10 12.18
CA LEU A 75 -36.43 -24.47 11.68
C LEU A 75 -36.40 -25.48 12.82
N THR A 76 -35.64 -25.21 13.89
CA THR A 76 -35.61 -26.05 15.09
C THR A 76 -37.01 -26.15 15.70
N ARG A 77 -37.73 -25.03 15.84
CA ARG A 77 -39.11 -25.04 16.35
C ARG A 77 -40.07 -25.83 15.45
N ALA A 78 -39.94 -25.72 14.13
CA ALA A 78 -40.74 -26.50 13.21
C ALA A 78 -40.47 -28.02 13.34
N ILE A 79 -39.21 -28.41 13.56
CA ILE A 79 -38.82 -29.81 13.79
C ILE A 79 -39.34 -30.33 15.14
N GLU A 80 -39.29 -29.51 16.20
CA GLU A 80 -39.87 -29.85 17.51
C GLU A 80 -41.38 -30.09 17.44
N LEU A 81 -42.11 -29.19 16.76
CA LEU A 81 -43.56 -29.29 16.61
C LEU A 81 -43.96 -30.44 15.67
N LYS A 82 -43.16 -30.74 14.66
CA LYS A 82 -43.40 -31.84 13.72
C LYS A 82 -42.10 -32.56 13.32
N PRO A 83 -41.68 -33.59 14.07
CA PRO A 83 -40.44 -34.34 13.80
C PRO A 83 -40.39 -35.02 12.44
N ASP A 84 -41.55 -35.33 11.86
CA ASP A 84 -41.74 -35.97 10.55
C ASP A 84 -41.62 -35.01 9.37
N PHE A 85 -41.49 -33.70 9.64
CA PHE A 85 -41.36 -32.71 8.59
C PHE A 85 -39.91 -32.59 8.10
N LEU A 86 -39.52 -33.54 7.23
CA LEU A 86 -38.15 -33.70 6.74
C LEU A 86 -37.58 -32.45 6.03
N ALA A 87 -38.43 -31.65 5.38
CA ALA A 87 -38.01 -30.44 4.69
C ALA A 87 -37.35 -29.42 5.64
N ALA A 88 -37.89 -29.23 6.85
CA ALA A 88 -37.28 -28.35 7.84
C ALA A 88 -35.92 -28.87 8.31
N ARG A 89 -35.80 -30.19 8.50
CA ARG A 89 -34.55 -30.85 8.90
C ARG A 89 -33.47 -30.76 7.82
N LEU A 90 -33.83 -30.99 6.56
CA LEU A 90 -32.92 -30.82 5.41
C LEU A 90 -32.42 -29.37 5.29
N GLN A 91 -33.32 -28.39 5.43
CA GLN A 91 -32.93 -26.97 5.39
C GLN A 91 -32.05 -26.57 6.58
N ARG A 92 -32.30 -27.11 7.78
CA ARG A 92 -31.46 -26.86 8.95
C ARG A 92 -30.06 -27.43 8.76
N GLY A 93 -29.96 -28.69 8.31
CA GLY A 93 -28.68 -29.32 7.97
C GLY A 93 -27.89 -28.53 6.93
N ASN A 94 -28.55 -28.02 5.89
CA ASN A 94 -27.91 -27.18 4.86
C ASN A 94 -27.32 -25.88 5.43
N ILE A 95 -27.99 -25.25 6.40
CA ILE A 95 -27.48 -24.03 7.05
C ILE A 95 -26.31 -24.37 7.98
N LEU A 96 -26.46 -25.44 8.77
CA LEU A 96 -25.43 -25.91 9.70
C LEU A 96 -24.13 -26.27 8.95
N LEU A 97 -24.24 -26.98 7.83
CA LEU A 97 -23.10 -27.29 6.96
C LEU A 97 -22.39 -26.02 6.47
N LYS A 98 -23.15 -25.02 6.01
CA LYS A 98 -22.58 -23.73 5.57
C LYS A 98 -21.89 -22.97 6.70
N GLN A 99 -22.30 -23.17 7.95
CA GLN A 99 -21.70 -22.58 9.14
C GLN A 99 -20.51 -23.38 9.67
N GLY A 100 -20.21 -24.55 9.12
CA GLY A 100 -19.13 -25.43 9.58
C GLY A 100 -19.53 -26.41 10.69
N ASN A 101 -20.80 -26.41 11.10
CA ASN A 101 -21.33 -27.31 12.13
C ASN A 101 -21.64 -28.69 11.53
N THR A 102 -20.58 -29.43 11.19
CA THR A 102 -20.64 -30.71 10.48
C THR A 102 -21.38 -31.80 11.25
N GLU A 103 -21.12 -31.96 12.55
CA GLU A 103 -21.77 -32.99 13.38
C GLU A 103 -23.30 -32.87 13.38
N GLU A 104 -23.83 -31.68 13.67
CA GLU A 104 -25.29 -31.44 13.69
C GLU A 104 -25.89 -31.55 12.29
N ALA A 105 -25.18 -31.07 11.26
CA ALA A 105 -25.63 -31.17 9.87
C ALA A 105 -25.75 -32.63 9.43
N ARG A 106 -24.75 -33.46 9.74
CA ARG A 106 -24.77 -34.90 9.46
C ARG A 106 -25.93 -35.60 10.15
N ALA A 107 -26.15 -35.35 11.44
CA ALA A 107 -27.26 -35.93 12.19
C ALA A 107 -28.63 -35.59 11.54
N ASP A 108 -28.79 -34.36 11.05
CA ASP A 108 -29.98 -33.95 10.32
C ASP A 108 -30.12 -34.68 8.98
N PHE A 109 -29.06 -34.78 8.17
CA PHE A 109 -29.11 -35.48 6.89
C PHE A 109 -29.34 -36.99 7.05
N GLU A 110 -28.68 -37.63 8.01
CA GLU A 110 -28.86 -39.05 8.34
C GLU A 110 -30.28 -39.34 8.80
N SER A 111 -30.87 -38.45 9.63
CA SER A 111 -32.26 -38.60 10.05
C SER A 111 -33.25 -38.41 8.89
N VAL A 112 -32.94 -37.57 7.90
CA VAL A 112 -33.75 -37.46 6.67
C VAL A 112 -33.66 -38.75 5.86
N LEU A 113 -32.45 -39.27 5.63
CA LEU A 113 -32.20 -40.50 4.84
C LEU A 113 -32.76 -41.76 5.51
N THR A 114 -32.79 -41.81 6.84
CA THR A 114 -33.41 -42.93 7.58
C THR A 114 -34.91 -43.04 7.28
N ARG A 115 -35.57 -41.91 7.01
CA ARG A 115 -37.03 -41.82 6.79
C ARG A 115 -37.39 -41.79 5.31
N SER A 116 -36.53 -41.20 4.49
CA SER A 116 -36.66 -41.12 3.04
C SER A 116 -35.30 -41.43 2.39
N PRO A 117 -34.97 -42.73 2.20
CA PRO A 117 -33.69 -43.15 1.64
C PRO A 117 -33.43 -42.65 0.20
N GLU A 118 -34.51 -42.33 -0.53
CA GLU A 118 -34.46 -41.83 -1.92
C GLU A 118 -34.20 -40.31 -2.01
N GLN A 119 -34.02 -39.62 -0.88
CA GLN A 119 -33.80 -38.17 -0.86
C GLN A 119 -32.35 -37.84 -1.29
N GLU A 120 -32.16 -37.68 -2.60
CA GLU A 120 -30.84 -37.47 -3.20
C GLU A 120 -30.09 -36.23 -2.67
N GLU A 121 -30.78 -35.11 -2.44
CA GLU A 121 -30.16 -33.90 -1.87
C GLU A 121 -29.53 -34.18 -0.51
N ALA A 122 -30.24 -34.88 0.39
CA ALA A 122 -29.71 -35.21 1.71
C ALA A 122 -28.46 -36.09 1.62
N ARG A 123 -28.42 -37.02 0.66
CA ARG A 123 -27.26 -37.88 0.40
C ARG A 123 -26.05 -37.08 -0.07
N GLN A 124 -26.25 -36.15 -1.00
CA GLN A 124 -25.18 -35.29 -1.51
C GLN A 124 -24.62 -34.38 -0.41
N GLN A 125 -25.48 -33.81 0.42
CA GLN A 125 -25.06 -32.93 1.50
C GLN A 125 -24.38 -33.70 2.64
N LEU A 126 -24.78 -34.94 2.91
CA LEU A 126 -24.07 -35.83 3.84
C LEU A 126 -22.63 -36.14 3.37
N MET A 127 -22.44 -36.37 2.06
CA MET A 127 -21.10 -36.55 1.49
C MET A 127 -20.24 -35.29 1.65
N LYS A 128 -20.80 -34.10 1.38
CA LYS A 128 -20.11 -32.82 1.59
C LYS A 128 -19.77 -32.56 3.05
N ALA A 129 -20.65 -32.94 3.98
CA ALA A 129 -20.38 -32.81 5.41
C ALA A 129 -19.21 -33.71 5.84
N SER A 130 -19.14 -34.94 5.32
CA SER A 130 -18.01 -35.85 5.57
C SER A 130 -16.71 -35.35 4.94
N GLU A 131 -16.78 -34.77 3.73
CA GLU A 131 -15.64 -34.13 3.08
C GLU A 131 -15.13 -32.93 3.91
N LEU A 132 -16.03 -32.07 4.39
CA LEU A 132 -15.66 -30.92 5.20
C LEU A 132 -14.99 -31.32 6.51
N GLU A 133 -15.45 -32.36 7.19
CA GLU A 133 -14.77 -32.88 8.40
C GLU A 133 -13.33 -33.29 8.11
N GLY A 134 -13.10 -34.04 7.03
CA GLY A 134 -11.75 -34.42 6.62
C GLY A 134 -10.87 -33.22 6.29
N LEU A 135 -11.42 -32.21 5.62
CA LEU A 135 -10.71 -30.96 5.33
C LEU A 135 -10.41 -30.15 6.59
N GLN A 136 -11.32 -30.12 7.57
CA GLN A 136 -11.10 -29.46 8.86
C GLN A 136 -9.94 -30.13 9.59
N GLU A 137 -9.97 -31.47 9.73
CA GLU A 137 -8.88 -32.23 10.38
C GLU A 137 -7.53 -32.02 9.69
N GLU A 138 -7.50 -32.08 8.36
CA GLU A 138 -6.29 -31.85 7.56
C GLU A 138 -5.75 -30.42 7.75
N ALA A 139 -6.63 -29.41 7.72
CA ALA A 139 -6.25 -28.01 7.92
C ALA A 139 -5.68 -27.77 9.32
N TYR A 140 -6.31 -28.30 10.38
CA TYR A 140 -5.80 -28.18 11.74
C TYR A 140 -4.47 -28.91 11.90
N ALA A 141 -4.32 -30.11 11.32
CA ALA A 141 -3.07 -30.85 11.37
C ALA A 141 -1.91 -30.10 10.68
N ALA A 142 -2.15 -29.54 9.49
CA ALA A 142 -1.17 -28.73 8.76
C ALA A 142 -0.79 -27.46 9.54
N HIS A 143 -1.78 -26.76 10.11
CA HIS A 143 -1.56 -25.58 10.96
C HIS A 143 -0.72 -25.92 12.19
N HIS A 144 -1.01 -27.02 12.88
CA HIS A 144 -0.24 -27.48 14.04
C HIS A 144 1.21 -27.88 13.70
N GLN A 145 1.44 -28.37 12.48
CA GLN A 145 2.78 -28.67 11.99
C GLN A 145 3.56 -27.42 11.54
N GLY A 146 2.89 -26.27 11.47
CA GLY A 146 3.46 -25.00 10.99
C GLY A 146 3.53 -24.91 9.46
N ASP A 147 2.92 -25.84 8.73
CA ASP A 147 2.79 -25.74 7.26
C ASP A 147 1.59 -24.86 6.91
N TYR A 148 1.80 -23.55 7.05
CA TYR A 148 0.77 -22.54 6.80
C TYR A 148 0.34 -22.50 5.33
N SER A 149 1.24 -22.82 4.39
CA SER A 149 0.92 -22.90 2.96
C SER A 149 -0.04 -24.04 2.64
N ALA A 150 0.22 -25.25 3.16
CA ALA A 150 -0.69 -26.37 2.99
C ALA A 150 -2.03 -26.12 3.69
N ALA A 151 -2.00 -25.55 4.91
CA ALA A 151 -3.20 -25.19 5.63
C ALA A 151 -4.09 -24.22 4.82
N VAL A 152 -3.51 -23.18 4.20
CA VAL A 152 -4.28 -22.24 3.35
C VAL A 152 -4.97 -22.96 2.19
N ALA A 153 -4.27 -23.85 1.47
CA ALA A 153 -4.83 -24.58 0.33
C ALA A 153 -6.00 -25.50 0.73
N VAL A 154 -5.90 -26.17 1.89
CA VAL A 154 -6.98 -27.00 2.43
C VAL A 154 -8.16 -26.13 2.88
N LEU A 155 -7.88 -25.02 3.55
CA LEU A 155 -8.89 -24.08 4.05
C LEU A 155 -9.66 -23.40 2.91
N GLU A 156 -9.04 -23.16 1.75
CA GLU A 156 -9.74 -22.71 0.54
C GLU A 156 -10.88 -23.65 0.16
N ARG A 157 -10.59 -24.94 0.05
CA ARG A 157 -11.59 -25.97 -0.27
C ARG A 157 -12.65 -26.09 0.84
N ALA A 158 -12.24 -26.01 2.09
CA ALA A 158 -13.17 -26.10 3.22
C ALA A 158 -14.18 -24.93 3.21
N ILE A 159 -13.71 -23.70 3.01
CA ILE A 159 -14.54 -22.48 2.99
C ILE A 159 -15.47 -22.43 1.78
N GLU A 160 -15.15 -23.11 0.67
CA GLU A 160 -16.10 -23.28 -0.45
C GLU A 160 -17.34 -24.08 -0.02
N ILE A 161 -17.19 -25.06 0.86
CA ILE A 161 -18.29 -25.87 1.41
C ILE A 161 -18.98 -25.12 2.57
N SER A 162 -18.21 -24.49 3.46
CA SER A 162 -18.69 -23.75 4.64
C SER A 162 -18.38 -22.25 4.59
N PRO A 163 -19.01 -21.49 3.67
CA PRO A 163 -18.67 -20.07 3.47
C PRO A 163 -19.00 -19.17 4.67
N TRP A 164 -19.84 -19.63 5.60
CA TRP A 164 -20.27 -18.92 6.79
C TRP A 164 -19.60 -19.41 8.08
N ASP A 165 -18.56 -20.24 7.95
CA ASP A 165 -17.73 -20.67 9.07
C ASP A 165 -16.72 -19.56 9.44
N PRO A 166 -16.89 -18.89 10.60
CA PRO A 166 -15.94 -17.87 11.04
C PRO A 166 -14.62 -18.48 11.51
N ASP A 167 -14.59 -19.69 12.04
CA ASP A 167 -13.38 -20.30 12.62
C ASP A 167 -12.38 -20.68 11.54
N LEU A 168 -12.84 -21.27 10.43
CA LEU A 168 -11.94 -21.58 9.31
C LEU A 168 -11.40 -20.33 8.62
N ARG A 169 -12.21 -19.26 8.54
CA ARG A 169 -11.73 -17.95 8.05
C ARG A 169 -10.71 -17.34 8.99
N GLU A 170 -10.94 -17.39 10.31
CA GLU A 170 -9.98 -16.90 11.30
C GLU A 170 -8.67 -17.71 11.28
N LEU A 171 -8.75 -19.03 11.10
CA LEU A 171 -7.58 -19.91 10.98
C LEU A 171 -6.78 -19.62 9.71
N ARG A 172 -7.46 -19.42 8.58
CA ARG A 172 -6.80 -19.07 7.30
C ARG A 172 -6.18 -17.68 7.37
N ALA A 173 -6.85 -16.73 8.03
CA ALA A 173 -6.29 -15.41 8.28
C ALA A 173 -5.02 -15.48 9.15
N GLU A 174 -4.98 -16.33 10.18
CA GLU A 174 -3.75 -16.55 10.95
C GLU A 174 -2.64 -17.10 10.06
N CYS A 175 -2.93 -18.07 9.19
CA CYS A 175 -1.95 -18.60 8.24
C CYS A 175 -1.40 -17.49 7.33
N TYR A 176 -2.27 -16.61 6.79
CA TYR A 176 -1.84 -15.48 5.97
C TYR A 176 -0.95 -14.49 6.73
N VAL A 177 -1.21 -14.24 8.01
CA VAL A 177 -0.33 -13.40 8.84
C VAL A 177 1.05 -14.05 8.97
N ARG A 178 1.11 -15.37 9.15
CA ARG A 178 2.38 -16.12 9.27
C ARG A 178 3.15 -16.19 7.96
N THR A 179 2.46 -16.21 6.81
CA THR A 179 3.10 -16.20 5.47
C THR A 179 3.48 -14.79 4.99
N GLY A 180 3.15 -13.74 5.74
CA GLY A 180 3.48 -12.36 5.38
C GLY A 180 2.49 -11.72 4.41
N GLU A 181 1.24 -12.18 4.39
CA GLU A 181 0.15 -11.71 3.51
C GLU A 181 -1.00 -11.05 4.31
N PRO A 182 -0.74 -10.00 5.11
CA PRO A 182 -1.73 -9.42 6.02
C PRO A 182 -2.98 -8.86 5.31
N GLN A 183 -2.89 -8.44 4.05
CA GLN A 183 -4.06 -7.99 3.29
C GLN A 183 -5.07 -9.13 3.05
N LYS A 184 -4.59 -10.35 2.76
CA LYS A 184 -5.48 -11.52 2.63
C LYS A 184 -6.11 -11.89 3.97
N ALA A 185 -5.35 -11.78 5.07
CA ALA A 185 -5.88 -11.98 6.41
C ALA A 185 -7.03 -10.99 6.74
N ILE A 186 -6.90 -9.70 6.36
CA ILE A 186 -7.96 -8.71 6.53
C ILE A 186 -9.22 -9.10 5.73
N GLN A 187 -9.06 -9.57 4.49
CA GLN A 187 -10.18 -10.01 3.65
C GLN A 187 -10.96 -11.17 4.29
N ASP A 188 -10.26 -12.10 4.96
CA ASP A 188 -10.89 -13.22 5.64
C ASP A 188 -11.54 -12.85 6.97
N LEU A 189 -10.91 -11.97 7.76
CA LEU A 189 -11.44 -11.55 9.05
C LEU A 189 -12.64 -10.62 8.94
N THR A 190 -12.68 -9.76 7.92
CA THR A 190 -13.77 -8.77 7.73
C THR A 190 -15.18 -9.41 7.79
N PRO A 191 -15.52 -10.46 7.03
CA PRO A 191 -16.84 -11.09 7.12
C PRO A 191 -17.14 -11.72 8.48
N THR A 192 -16.12 -12.18 9.23
CA THR A 192 -16.32 -12.82 10.54
C THR A 192 -16.99 -11.89 11.57
N THR A 193 -16.75 -10.58 11.45
CA THR A 193 -17.38 -9.54 12.30
C THR A 193 -18.91 -9.45 12.11
N LYS A 194 -19.43 -9.93 10.98
CA LYS A 194 -20.87 -10.03 10.70
C LYS A 194 -21.42 -11.42 10.99
N LEU A 195 -20.58 -12.45 10.80
CA LEU A 195 -20.92 -13.85 11.09
C LEU A 195 -21.03 -14.14 12.59
N ARG A 196 -20.40 -13.33 13.45
CA ARG A 196 -20.54 -13.40 14.90
C ARG A 196 -21.00 -12.05 15.46
N ASN A 197 -22.05 -12.04 16.28
CA ASN A 197 -22.60 -10.79 16.82
C ASN A 197 -21.73 -10.18 17.93
N ASP A 198 -20.92 -11.02 18.58
CA ASP A 198 -19.98 -10.65 19.62
C ASP A 198 -18.61 -11.22 19.27
N ASN A 199 -17.95 -10.62 18.28
CA ASN A 199 -16.58 -10.98 17.91
C ASN A 199 -15.60 -9.85 18.19
N ARG A 200 -15.50 -9.53 19.48
CA ARG A 200 -14.50 -8.61 20.02
C ARG A 200 -13.09 -8.94 19.51
N ALA A 201 -12.72 -10.22 19.52
CA ALA A 201 -11.40 -10.69 19.13
C ALA A 201 -11.10 -10.40 17.64
N ALA A 202 -12.04 -10.59 16.73
CA ALA A 202 -11.85 -10.26 15.32
C ALA A 202 -11.67 -8.76 15.09
N PHE A 203 -12.43 -7.90 15.79
CA PHE A 203 -12.23 -6.46 15.70
C PHE A 203 -10.84 -6.03 16.17
N LEU A 204 -10.34 -6.62 17.27
CA LEU A 204 -8.97 -6.36 17.73
C LEU A 204 -7.93 -6.84 16.70
N LYS A 205 -8.06 -8.07 16.18
CA LYS A 205 -7.16 -8.61 15.15
C LYS A 205 -7.14 -7.73 13.90
N LEU A 206 -8.29 -7.32 13.38
CA LEU A 206 -8.41 -6.39 12.25
C LEU A 206 -7.71 -5.07 12.56
N SER A 207 -7.95 -4.50 13.73
CA SER A 207 -7.32 -3.24 14.14
C SER A 207 -5.80 -3.33 14.17
N LEU A 208 -5.25 -4.43 14.70
CA LEU A 208 -3.80 -4.68 14.74
C LEU A 208 -3.21 -4.86 13.33
N LEU A 209 -3.91 -5.55 12.43
CA LEU A 209 -3.44 -5.72 11.05
C LEU A 209 -3.42 -4.40 10.28
N HIS A 210 -4.51 -3.63 10.36
CA HIS A 210 -4.55 -2.29 9.76
C HIS A 210 -3.47 -1.38 10.34
N TYR A 211 -3.21 -1.47 11.65
CA TYR A 211 -2.12 -0.73 12.31
C TYR A 211 -0.75 -1.09 11.73
N SER A 212 -0.45 -2.38 11.60
CA SER A 212 0.83 -2.84 11.06
C SER A 212 1.07 -2.40 9.61
N LEU A 213 -0.02 -2.21 8.85
CA LEU A 213 0.00 -1.74 7.46
C LEU A 213 -0.02 -0.22 7.34
N GLY A 214 0.05 0.52 8.45
CA GLY A 214 0.03 1.97 8.42
C GLY A 214 -1.36 2.59 8.33
N GLN A 215 -2.41 1.78 8.20
CA GLN A 215 -3.80 2.21 8.02
C GLN A 215 -4.43 2.61 9.37
N HIS A 216 -3.89 3.65 9.99
CA HIS A 216 -4.22 4.06 11.36
C HIS A 216 -5.69 4.46 11.54
N HIS A 217 -6.35 5.02 10.52
CA HIS A 217 -7.78 5.35 10.59
C HIS A 217 -8.67 4.11 10.66
N GLU A 218 -8.45 3.12 9.79
CA GLU A 218 -9.19 1.86 9.82
C GLU A 218 -8.92 1.09 11.10
N SER A 219 -7.65 1.08 11.54
CA SER A 219 -7.27 0.55 12.84
C SER A 219 -8.08 1.18 13.98
N LEU A 220 -8.20 2.51 14.00
CA LEU A 220 -8.94 3.24 15.01
C LEU A 220 -10.46 2.96 14.94
N ASN A 221 -11.01 2.77 13.75
CA ASN A 221 -12.42 2.39 13.58
C ASN A 221 -12.70 1.01 14.16
N HIS A 222 -11.88 0.01 13.82
CA HIS A 222 -12.08 -1.36 14.32
C HIS A 222 -11.91 -1.48 15.83
N VAL A 223 -10.92 -0.81 16.44
CA VAL A 223 -10.77 -0.87 17.90
C VAL A 223 -11.88 -0.12 18.64
N ARG A 224 -12.51 0.89 18.03
CA ARG A 224 -13.73 1.50 18.58
C ARG A 224 -14.90 0.52 18.55
N GLU A 225 -15.07 -0.26 17.47
CA GLU A 225 -16.07 -1.32 17.43
C GLU A 225 -15.79 -2.40 18.49
N CYS A 226 -14.52 -2.77 18.71
CA CYS A 226 -14.15 -3.66 19.82
C CYS A 226 -14.65 -3.11 21.18
N LEU A 227 -14.36 -1.83 21.48
CA LEU A 227 -14.75 -1.19 22.74
C LEU A 227 -16.26 -0.95 22.87
N LYS A 228 -17.01 -0.92 21.75
CA LYS A 228 -18.48 -0.89 21.79
C LYS A 228 -19.06 -2.21 22.27
N LEU A 229 -18.41 -3.34 21.95
CA LEU A 229 -18.82 -4.66 22.43
C LEU A 229 -18.43 -4.86 23.90
N ASP A 230 -17.22 -4.46 24.28
CA ASP A 230 -16.71 -4.57 25.64
C ASP A 230 -15.91 -3.32 26.02
N GLN A 231 -16.51 -2.46 26.86
CA GLN A 231 -15.92 -1.18 27.28
C GLN A 231 -14.76 -1.36 28.26
N ASP A 232 -14.70 -2.50 28.96
CA ASP A 232 -13.69 -2.80 29.98
C ASP A 232 -12.55 -3.68 29.45
N ASP A 233 -12.57 -4.00 28.15
CA ASP A 233 -11.52 -4.79 27.52
C ASP A 233 -10.18 -4.05 27.53
N LYS A 234 -9.22 -4.59 28.30
CA LYS A 234 -7.92 -3.96 28.51
C LYS A 234 -7.09 -3.91 27.24
N ASP A 235 -7.14 -4.94 26.41
CA ASP A 235 -6.31 -5.05 25.21
C ASP A 235 -6.77 -4.04 24.15
N CYS A 236 -8.07 -3.98 23.88
CA CYS A 236 -8.67 -2.99 23.00
C CYS A 236 -8.52 -1.57 23.53
N PHE A 237 -8.62 -1.34 24.84
CA PHE A 237 -8.45 0.00 25.39
C PHE A 237 -7.00 0.49 25.31
N ASN A 238 -6.03 -0.38 25.59
CA ASN A 238 -4.61 -0.07 25.46
C ASN A 238 -4.26 0.21 24.00
N HIS A 239 -4.70 -0.64 23.08
CA HIS A 239 -4.49 -0.44 21.65
C HIS A 239 -5.17 0.85 21.15
N TYR A 240 -6.42 1.12 21.54
CA TYR A 240 -7.12 2.36 21.21
C TYR A 240 -6.34 3.61 21.61
N LYS A 241 -5.76 3.65 22.81
CA LYS A 241 -4.94 4.79 23.26
C LYS A 241 -3.74 5.00 22.37
N GLN A 242 -3.04 3.92 22.03
CA GLN A 242 -1.87 3.94 21.16
C GLN A 242 -2.23 4.47 19.77
N VAL A 243 -3.21 3.84 19.11
CA VAL A 243 -3.65 4.22 17.75
C VAL A 243 -4.20 5.64 17.72
N LYS A 244 -5.01 6.03 18.71
CA LYS A 244 -5.57 7.39 18.77
C LYS A 244 -4.49 8.45 18.90
N LYS A 245 -3.49 8.21 19.77
CA LYS A 245 -2.37 9.14 19.95
C LYS A 245 -1.56 9.25 18.66
N LEU A 246 -1.21 8.11 18.05
CA LEU A 246 -0.44 8.06 16.82
C LEU A 246 -1.18 8.74 15.66
N SER A 247 -2.44 8.38 15.41
CA SER A 247 -3.27 8.98 14.34
C SER A 247 -3.34 10.49 14.50
N LYS A 248 -3.58 11.00 15.71
CA LYS A 248 -3.61 12.45 15.95
C LYS A 248 -2.27 13.13 15.65
N GLN A 249 -1.14 12.47 15.95
CA GLN A 249 0.18 13.02 15.63
C GLN A 249 0.42 13.05 14.12
N LEU A 250 0.06 11.98 13.40
CA LEU A 250 0.17 11.89 11.94
C LEU A 250 -0.71 12.94 11.25
N ASP A 251 -2.01 12.99 11.61
CA ASP A 251 -2.97 13.94 11.03
C ASP A 251 -2.51 15.39 11.24
N SER A 252 -2.03 15.70 12.45
CA SER A 252 -1.49 17.02 12.79
C SER A 252 -0.20 17.35 12.02
N ALA A 253 0.64 16.37 11.73
CA ALA A 253 1.89 16.59 10.99
C ALA A 253 1.60 16.90 9.51
N GLU A 254 0.66 16.16 8.89
CA GLU A 254 0.23 16.41 7.52
C GLU A 254 -0.49 17.77 7.39
N GLU A 255 -1.31 18.17 8.37
CA GLU A 255 -1.93 19.51 8.40
C GLU A 255 -0.86 20.61 8.45
N LEU A 256 0.18 20.46 9.26
CA LEU A 256 1.30 21.43 9.33
C LEU A 256 2.09 21.51 8.03
N ILE A 257 2.24 20.40 7.31
CA ILE A 257 2.84 20.40 5.97
C ILE A 257 2.00 21.23 4.99
N LEU A 258 0.67 21.08 5.03
CA LEU A 258 -0.24 21.86 4.18
C LEU A 258 -0.22 23.36 4.53
N GLU A 259 0.05 23.70 5.79
CA GLU A 259 0.27 25.07 6.26
C GLU A 259 1.69 25.61 6.00
N GLU A 260 2.57 24.84 5.33
CA GLU A 260 3.99 25.16 5.08
C GLU A 260 4.83 25.35 6.37
N ARG A 261 4.34 24.83 7.50
CA ARG A 261 5.02 24.89 8.80
C ARG A 261 5.94 23.69 9.00
N TYR A 262 6.95 23.59 8.14
CA TYR A 262 7.81 22.40 8.02
C TYR A 262 8.56 22.04 9.30
N GLN A 263 9.05 23.03 10.07
CA GLN A 263 9.74 22.73 11.34
C GLN A 263 8.80 22.08 12.37
N ASP A 264 7.59 22.61 12.51
CA ASP A 264 6.60 22.04 13.42
C ASP A 264 6.18 20.62 12.97
N ALA A 265 6.11 20.38 11.66
CA ALA A 265 5.83 19.06 11.10
C ALA A 265 6.95 18.05 11.41
N ILE A 266 8.23 18.46 11.31
CA ILE A 266 9.38 17.64 11.69
C ILE A 266 9.28 17.21 13.15
N ASP A 267 9.05 18.16 14.06
CA ASP A 267 8.91 17.88 15.50
C ASP A 267 7.76 16.89 15.78
N LYS A 268 6.67 16.96 15.01
CA LYS A 268 5.57 15.99 15.09
C LYS A 268 6.00 14.61 14.60
N TYR A 269 6.69 14.51 13.47
CA TYR A 269 7.16 13.22 12.94
C TYR A 269 8.23 12.55 13.81
N GLU A 270 9.11 13.33 14.45
CA GLU A 270 9.99 12.78 15.49
C GLU A 270 9.19 12.25 16.68
N SER A 271 8.11 12.94 17.06
CA SER A 271 7.22 12.48 18.12
C SER A 271 6.42 11.23 17.72
N VAL A 272 6.10 11.05 16.44
CA VAL A 272 5.52 9.81 15.88
C VAL A 272 6.48 8.66 16.08
N MET A 273 7.75 8.80 15.71
CA MET A 273 8.78 7.77 15.87
C MET A 273 9.04 7.40 17.34
N LYS A 274 8.83 8.33 18.28
CA LYS A 274 8.90 8.06 19.72
C LYS A 274 7.66 7.35 20.25
N THR A 275 6.48 7.64 19.71
CA THR A 275 5.23 6.98 20.09
C THR A 275 5.18 5.55 19.56
N GLU A 276 5.69 5.34 18.33
CA GLU A 276 5.68 4.05 17.65
C GLU A 276 7.01 3.80 16.94
N SER A 277 7.88 3.04 17.61
CA SER A 277 9.21 2.66 17.15
C SER A 277 9.28 1.29 16.48
N ASP A 278 8.29 0.44 16.74
CA ASP A 278 8.39 -0.99 16.49
C ASP A 278 7.82 -1.33 15.11
N VAL A 279 6.79 -0.61 14.68
CA VAL A 279 6.22 -0.75 13.35
C VAL A 279 7.05 0.03 12.32
N THR A 280 7.81 -0.73 11.51
CA THR A 280 8.71 -0.18 10.48
C THR A 280 8.03 0.81 9.54
N PHE A 281 6.77 0.56 9.16
CA PHE A 281 5.99 1.45 8.29
C PHE A 281 5.96 2.89 8.82
N TYR A 282 5.61 3.10 10.10
CA TYR A 282 5.49 4.45 10.65
C TYR A 282 6.84 5.15 10.78
N THR A 283 7.89 4.41 11.11
CA THR A 283 9.24 4.98 11.17
C THR A 283 9.77 5.38 9.80
N ASN A 284 9.48 4.60 8.76
CA ASN A 284 9.87 4.91 7.38
C ASN A 284 9.07 6.09 6.83
N LEU A 285 7.75 6.09 7.07
CA LEU A 285 6.88 7.22 6.72
C LEU A 285 7.36 8.53 7.37
N ALA A 286 7.70 8.50 8.67
CA ALA A 286 8.20 9.68 9.35
C ALA A 286 9.51 10.19 8.73
N LYS A 287 10.45 9.30 8.40
CA LYS A 287 11.72 9.67 7.76
C LYS A 287 11.53 10.22 6.34
N GLU A 288 10.64 9.62 5.55
CA GLU A 288 10.23 10.14 4.22
C GLU A 288 9.71 11.58 4.37
N ARG A 289 8.76 11.80 5.30
CA ARG A 289 8.15 13.12 5.49
C ARG A 289 9.10 14.17 6.07
N ILE A 290 10.02 13.76 6.94
CA ILE A 290 11.06 14.64 7.46
C ILE A 290 12.00 15.07 6.32
N CYS A 291 12.44 14.15 5.44
CA CYS A 291 13.22 14.49 4.25
C CYS A 291 12.49 15.54 3.38
N PHE A 292 11.21 15.33 3.11
CA PHE A 292 10.37 16.30 2.39
C PHE A 292 10.34 17.68 3.08
N CYS A 293 10.22 17.73 4.40
CA CYS A 293 10.19 19.00 5.15
C CYS A 293 11.54 19.74 5.08
N PHE A 294 12.67 19.03 5.22
CA PHE A 294 14.00 19.64 5.15
C PHE A 294 14.33 20.18 3.75
N LEU A 295 13.85 19.54 2.68
CA LEU A 295 13.95 20.07 1.32
C LEU A 295 13.35 21.48 1.21
N ASN A 296 12.20 21.70 1.85
CA ASN A 296 11.50 22.99 1.82
C ASN A 296 12.11 24.04 2.78
N LEU A 297 12.92 23.62 3.75
CA LEU A 297 13.69 24.51 4.64
C LEU A 297 15.08 24.85 4.08
N VAL A 298 15.51 24.22 2.98
CA VAL A 298 16.78 24.47 2.28
C VAL A 298 18.01 24.39 3.20
N SER A 299 17.97 23.55 4.24
CA SER A 299 19.09 23.26 5.13
C SER A 299 19.19 21.76 5.36
N GLU A 300 20.39 21.19 5.29
CA GLU A 300 20.69 19.78 5.66
C GLU A 300 19.86 18.68 4.94
N ALA A 301 19.12 19.02 3.88
CA ALA A 301 18.19 18.12 3.19
C ALA A 301 18.89 16.89 2.59
N ILE A 302 20.07 17.06 2.00
CA ILE A 302 20.82 15.95 1.38
C ILE A 302 21.16 14.87 2.40
N ASP A 303 21.64 15.24 3.58
CA ASP A 303 22.07 14.30 4.62
C ASP A 303 20.86 13.55 5.20
N VAL A 304 19.79 14.29 5.52
CA VAL A 304 18.55 13.72 6.05
C VAL A 304 17.89 12.77 5.05
N CYS A 305 17.77 13.17 3.79
CA CYS A 305 17.21 12.33 2.73
C CYS A 305 18.11 11.13 2.43
N SER A 306 19.43 11.27 2.56
CA SER A 306 20.36 10.14 2.42
C SER A 306 20.20 9.10 3.52
N GLU A 307 20.02 9.53 4.78
CA GLU A 307 19.69 8.63 5.89
C GLU A 307 18.35 7.92 5.64
N ALA A 308 17.33 8.67 5.20
CA ALA A 308 16.01 8.13 4.89
C ALA A 308 16.08 7.07 3.76
N HIS A 309 16.85 7.35 2.70
CA HIS A 309 17.04 6.41 1.59
C HIS A 309 17.83 5.17 1.99
N GLN A 310 18.85 5.28 2.85
CA GLN A 310 19.54 4.09 3.38
C GLN A 310 18.59 3.15 4.13
N ARG A 311 17.57 3.70 4.79
CA ARG A 311 16.56 2.93 5.52
C ARG A 311 15.50 2.33 4.60
N ASP A 312 15.09 3.05 3.55
CA ASP A 312 14.09 2.61 2.58
C ASP A 312 14.58 2.87 1.13
N PRO A 313 15.49 2.02 0.60
CA PRO A 313 16.18 2.31 -0.66
C PRO A 313 15.26 2.33 -1.88
N ARG A 314 14.12 1.65 -1.81
CA ARG A 314 13.17 1.51 -2.93
C ARG A 314 12.10 2.60 -2.95
N ASN A 315 12.22 3.60 -2.09
CA ASN A 315 11.23 4.67 -1.97
C ASN A 315 11.51 5.79 -2.98
N ALA A 316 10.74 5.78 -4.07
CA ALA A 316 10.87 6.75 -5.16
C ALA A 316 10.67 8.21 -4.70
N LYS A 317 9.87 8.45 -3.65
CA LYS A 317 9.63 9.82 -3.15
C LYS A 317 10.85 10.38 -2.44
N ILE A 318 11.54 9.56 -1.63
CA ILE A 318 12.78 9.97 -0.97
C ILE A 318 13.85 10.29 -2.01
N LEU A 319 14.00 9.43 -3.02
CA LEU A 319 14.93 9.66 -4.13
C LEU A 319 14.61 10.95 -4.88
N ARG A 320 13.33 11.19 -5.21
CA ARG A 320 12.87 12.44 -5.81
C ARG A 320 13.24 13.65 -4.96
N ASP A 321 12.94 13.63 -3.66
CA ASP A 321 13.19 14.77 -2.76
C ASP A 321 14.70 15.01 -2.56
N ARG A 322 15.51 13.95 -2.53
CA ARG A 322 16.98 14.05 -2.50
C ARG A 322 17.53 14.61 -3.81
N ALA A 323 16.97 14.22 -4.96
CA ALA A 323 17.34 14.77 -6.26
C ALA A 323 17.06 16.28 -6.35
N GLU A 324 15.91 16.74 -5.86
CA GLU A 324 15.60 18.16 -5.77
C GLU A 324 16.58 18.90 -4.84
N ALA A 325 16.99 18.28 -3.72
CA ALA A 325 18.01 18.84 -2.84
C ALA A 325 19.37 18.98 -3.55
N TYR A 326 19.77 17.98 -4.37
CA TYR A 326 20.97 18.07 -5.20
C TYR A 326 20.86 19.16 -6.28
N ILE A 327 19.69 19.37 -6.90
CA ILE A 327 19.47 20.47 -7.84
C ILE A 327 19.69 21.82 -7.16
N LEU A 328 19.14 22.01 -5.95
CA LEU A 328 19.33 23.23 -5.17
C LEU A 328 20.80 23.47 -4.82
N ASN A 329 21.57 22.40 -4.60
CA ASN A 329 23.01 22.46 -4.37
C ASN A 329 23.86 22.49 -5.65
N GLN A 330 23.23 22.50 -6.83
CA GLN A 330 23.89 22.46 -8.15
C GLN A 330 24.68 21.19 -8.46
N ASP A 331 24.44 20.11 -7.72
CA ASP A 331 25.02 18.78 -7.94
C ASP A 331 24.17 17.98 -8.95
N TYR A 332 24.09 18.49 -10.19
CA TYR A 332 23.16 17.97 -11.20
C TYR A 332 23.43 16.51 -11.62
N GLU A 333 24.67 16.04 -11.51
CA GLU A 333 25.03 14.64 -11.81
C GLU A 333 24.29 13.68 -10.87
N LYS A 334 24.39 13.93 -9.55
CA LYS A 334 23.70 13.13 -8.53
C LYS A 334 22.19 13.25 -8.60
N ALA A 335 21.68 14.44 -8.94
CA ALA A 335 20.25 14.62 -9.16
C ALA A 335 19.73 13.72 -10.29
N VAL A 336 20.46 13.64 -11.41
CA VAL A 336 20.09 12.76 -12.53
C VAL A 336 20.15 11.29 -12.12
N GLU A 337 21.18 10.87 -11.37
CA GLU A 337 21.29 9.51 -10.84
C GLU A 337 20.08 9.13 -9.97
N ASP A 338 19.73 9.97 -8.98
CA ASP A 338 18.61 9.73 -8.08
C ASP A 338 17.25 9.66 -8.82
N TYR A 339 17.01 10.53 -9.80
CA TYR A 339 15.79 10.45 -10.61
C TYR A 339 15.74 9.23 -11.53
N GLN A 340 16.89 8.79 -12.05
CA GLN A 340 16.96 7.56 -12.84
C GLN A 340 16.58 6.36 -11.97
N GLU A 341 17.15 6.27 -10.77
CA GLU A 341 16.81 5.24 -9.79
C GLU A 341 15.34 5.32 -9.36
N ALA A 342 14.83 6.52 -9.06
CA ALA A 342 13.41 6.70 -8.70
C ALA A 342 12.46 6.18 -9.78
N ARG A 343 12.82 6.38 -11.06
CA ARG A 343 12.04 5.92 -12.22
C ARG A 343 12.02 4.39 -12.36
N GLU A 344 12.99 3.67 -11.80
CA GLU A 344 12.95 2.20 -11.78
C GLU A 344 11.86 1.67 -10.84
N PHE A 345 11.52 2.43 -9.81
CA PHE A 345 10.50 2.07 -8.82
C PHE A 345 9.13 2.68 -9.10
N ASP A 346 9.09 3.90 -9.67
CA ASP A 346 7.85 4.60 -10.04
C ASP A 346 8.00 5.29 -11.41
N GLY A 347 7.99 4.47 -12.46
CA GLY A 347 8.17 4.92 -13.84
C GLY A 347 6.97 5.68 -14.43
N ASP A 348 5.80 5.63 -13.80
CA ASP A 348 4.59 6.28 -14.28
C ASP A 348 4.44 7.72 -13.77
N SER A 349 5.05 8.04 -12.63
CA SER A 349 5.04 9.38 -12.03
C SER A 349 5.51 10.49 -12.98
N ASN A 350 4.65 11.48 -13.21
CA ASN A 350 4.96 12.66 -14.02
C ASN A 350 6.02 13.52 -13.33
N ASP A 351 5.95 13.67 -11.99
CA ASP A 351 6.90 14.47 -11.22
C ASP A 351 8.35 13.98 -11.41
N ILE A 352 8.55 12.65 -11.44
CA ILE A 352 9.87 12.03 -11.64
C ILE A 352 10.35 12.24 -13.07
N LYS A 353 9.47 12.10 -14.07
CA LYS A 353 9.81 12.34 -15.48
C LYS A 353 10.23 13.79 -15.72
N GLU A 354 9.41 14.73 -15.27
CA GLU A 354 9.67 16.16 -15.42
C GLU A 354 10.91 16.59 -14.63
N GLY A 355 11.10 16.05 -13.42
CA GLY A 355 12.31 16.26 -12.60
C GLY A 355 13.57 15.77 -13.30
N LEU A 356 13.54 14.56 -13.87
CA LEU A 356 14.67 13.98 -14.61
C LEU A 356 15.04 14.83 -15.83
N GLU A 357 14.06 15.22 -16.64
CA GLU A 357 14.29 16.07 -17.82
C GLU A 357 14.89 17.43 -17.42
N ARG A 358 14.39 18.03 -16.34
CA ARG A 358 14.91 19.27 -15.78
C ARG A 358 16.36 19.12 -15.30
N ALA A 359 16.65 18.05 -14.55
CA ALA A 359 17.99 17.74 -14.05
C ALA A 359 18.97 17.52 -15.21
N GLN A 360 18.58 16.76 -16.25
CA GLN A 360 19.40 16.54 -17.45
C GLN A 360 19.66 17.82 -18.23
N LYS A 361 18.65 18.69 -18.35
CA LYS A 361 18.82 20.00 -19.00
C LYS A 361 19.78 20.89 -18.21
N LEU A 362 19.65 20.93 -16.88
CA LEU A 362 20.54 21.67 -16.00
C LEU A 362 21.97 21.13 -16.06
N LEU A 363 22.13 19.80 -16.07
CA LEU A 363 23.42 19.14 -16.26
C LEU A 363 24.05 19.53 -17.60
N LYS A 364 23.31 19.45 -18.71
CA LYS A 364 23.79 19.84 -20.04
C LYS A 364 24.18 21.32 -20.07
N VAL A 365 23.41 22.20 -19.45
CA VAL A 365 23.75 23.63 -19.34
C VAL A 365 25.00 23.85 -18.49
N SER A 366 25.17 23.11 -17.39
CA SER A 366 26.34 23.22 -16.51
C SER A 366 27.63 22.73 -17.16
N GLN A 367 27.53 21.74 -18.05
CA GLN A 367 28.66 21.19 -18.79
C GLN A 367 29.08 22.05 -19.99
N LYS A 368 28.19 22.94 -20.48
CA LYS A 368 28.52 23.87 -21.57
C LYS A 368 29.58 24.86 -21.11
N ARG A 369 30.69 24.90 -21.84
CA ARG A 369 31.82 25.80 -21.58
C ARG A 369 31.48 27.20 -22.07
N ASP A 370 31.49 28.20 -21.18
CA ASP A 370 31.43 29.61 -21.59
C ASP A 370 32.85 30.15 -21.79
N TYR A 371 33.36 30.09 -23.02
CA TYR A 371 34.72 30.53 -23.36
C TYR A 371 34.98 32.00 -23.06
N TYR A 372 33.97 32.87 -23.16
CA TYR A 372 34.12 34.30 -22.81
C TYR A 372 34.29 34.48 -21.30
N LYS A 373 33.51 33.73 -20.51
CA LYS A 373 33.61 33.72 -19.04
C LYS A 373 34.93 33.11 -18.57
N ILE A 374 35.42 32.05 -19.21
CA ILE A 374 36.72 31.42 -18.92
C ILE A 374 37.87 32.42 -19.09
N LEU A 375 37.87 33.21 -20.17
CA LEU A 375 38.90 34.23 -20.41
C LEU A 375 38.61 35.57 -19.71
N GLY A 376 37.43 35.75 -19.11
CA GLY A 376 37.03 36.99 -18.45
C GLY A 376 36.89 38.18 -19.43
N VAL A 377 36.49 37.92 -20.67
CA VAL A 377 36.38 38.93 -21.74
C VAL A 377 34.93 39.12 -22.18
N SER A 378 34.58 40.32 -22.67
CA SER A 378 33.26 40.60 -23.23
C SER A 378 33.00 39.79 -24.50
N ARG A 379 31.73 39.49 -24.81
CA ARG A 379 31.34 38.92 -26.12
C ARG A 379 31.72 39.80 -27.30
N SER A 380 31.84 41.11 -27.08
CA SER A 380 32.32 42.08 -28.08
C SER A 380 33.85 42.17 -28.16
N ALA A 381 34.61 41.39 -27.39
CA ALA A 381 36.06 41.51 -27.33
C ALA A 381 36.70 41.20 -28.68
N ASN A 382 37.66 42.03 -29.07
CA ASN A 382 38.42 41.83 -30.30
C ASN A 382 39.51 40.76 -30.11
N LYS A 383 40.09 40.27 -31.21
CA LYS A 383 41.10 39.20 -31.19
C LYS A 383 42.32 39.53 -30.31
N GLN A 384 42.73 40.80 -30.26
CA GLN A 384 43.89 41.23 -29.46
C GLN A 384 43.58 41.19 -27.95
N GLU A 385 42.38 41.59 -27.55
CA GLU A 385 41.89 41.53 -26.16
C GLU A 385 41.81 40.09 -25.67
N ILE A 386 41.31 39.16 -26.50
CA ILE A 386 41.24 37.73 -26.21
C ILE A 386 42.65 37.15 -26.01
N ILE A 387 43.60 37.45 -26.90
CA ILE A 387 44.98 36.99 -26.78
C ILE A 387 45.66 37.56 -25.52
N LYS A 388 45.38 38.82 -25.18
CA LYS A 388 45.91 39.46 -23.98
C LYS A 388 45.39 38.80 -22.70
N ALA A 389 44.09 38.51 -22.64
CA ALA A 389 43.46 37.82 -21.53
C ALA A 389 43.99 36.38 -21.37
N TYR A 390 44.11 35.65 -22.49
CA TYR A 390 44.73 34.33 -22.54
C TYR A 390 46.15 34.35 -21.97
N ARG A 391 47.03 35.25 -22.44
CA ARG A 391 48.43 35.31 -21.96
C ARG A 391 48.51 35.52 -20.45
N LYS A 392 47.66 36.40 -19.91
CA LYS A 392 47.60 36.67 -18.46
C LYS A 392 47.17 35.42 -17.67
N LEU A 393 46.11 34.75 -18.11
CA LEU A 393 45.57 33.58 -17.43
C LEU A 393 46.47 32.34 -17.60
N ALA A 394 47.06 32.15 -18.78
CA ALA A 394 48.02 31.08 -19.05
C ALA A 394 49.28 31.22 -18.19
N GLN A 395 49.79 32.44 -18.00
CA GLN A 395 50.91 32.68 -17.09
C GLN A 395 50.53 32.41 -15.62
N GLN A 396 49.30 32.71 -15.22
CA GLN A 396 48.82 32.50 -13.84
C GLN A 396 48.60 31.01 -13.54
N TRP A 397 47.97 30.28 -14.45
CA TRP A 397 47.54 28.88 -14.26
C TRP A 397 48.49 27.86 -14.88
N HIS A 398 49.73 28.24 -15.21
CA HIS A 398 50.73 27.28 -15.68
C HIS A 398 51.04 26.26 -14.56
N PRO A 399 51.04 24.94 -14.82
CA PRO A 399 51.25 23.91 -13.78
C PRO A 399 52.57 24.07 -13.00
N ASP A 400 53.60 24.65 -13.62
CA ASP A 400 54.89 24.93 -12.97
C ASP A 400 54.80 25.94 -11.81
N ASN A 401 53.70 26.70 -11.70
CA ASN A 401 53.50 27.65 -10.61
C ASN A 401 53.02 26.97 -9.31
N PHE A 402 52.66 25.69 -9.35
CA PHE A 402 52.04 24.97 -8.22
C PHE A 402 52.96 23.84 -7.74
N GLN A 403 53.07 23.66 -6.42
CA GLN A 403 54.01 22.72 -5.82
C GLN A 403 53.37 21.37 -5.48
N SER A 404 52.08 21.36 -5.12
CA SER A 404 51.37 20.12 -4.76
C SER A 404 50.75 19.44 -5.99
N GLU A 405 50.71 18.12 -5.98
CA GLU A 405 50.15 17.32 -7.08
C GLU A 405 48.65 17.59 -7.32
N ALA A 406 47.90 17.86 -6.23
CA ALA A 406 46.49 18.21 -6.30
C ALA A 406 46.28 19.57 -6.99
N GLU A 407 47.05 20.60 -6.60
CA GLU A 407 46.97 21.94 -7.20
C GLU A 407 47.46 21.93 -8.66
N LYS A 408 48.50 21.16 -8.99
CA LYS A 408 48.95 20.99 -10.37
C LYS A 408 47.85 20.42 -11.25
N LYS A 409 47.14 19.39 -10.78
CA LYS A 409 46.03 18.77 -11.52
C LYS A 409 44.85 19.73 -11.72
N GLU A 410 44.55 20.59 -10.75
CA GLU A 410 43.55 21.65 -10.91
C GLU A 410 44.01 22.74 -11.89
N ALA A 411 45.29 23.15 -11.79
CA ALA A 411 45.89 24.12 -12.69
C ALA A 411 45.92 23.62 -14.14
N GLU A 412 46.24 22.34 -14.36
CA GLU A 412 46.19 21.68 -15.66
C GLU A 412 44.78 21.73 -16.26
N LYS A 413 43.75 21.38 -15.50
CA LYS A 413 42.35 21.48 -15.97
C LYS A 413 42.00 22.91 -16.39
N LYS A 414 42.33 23.91 -15.55
CA LYS A 414 42.08 25.32 -15.87
C LYS A 414 42.88 25.78 -17.08
N PHE A 415 44.14 25.36 -17.20
CA PHE A 415 45.00 25.70 -18.34
C PHE A 415 44.46 25.14 -19.65
N ILE A 416 43.94 23.91 -19.64
CA ILE A 416 43.25 23.30 -20.78
C ILE A 416 42.04 24.14 -21.17
N ASP A 417 41.18 24.52 -20.20
CA ASP A 417 39.99 25.34 -20.49
C ASP A 417 40.36 26.72 -21.05
N ILE A 418 41.40 27.37 -20.50
CA ILE A 418 41.93 28.66 -20.98
C ILE A 418 42.46 28.54 -22.42
N ALA A 419 43.16 27.45 -22.74
CA ALA A 419 43.67 27.18 -24.08
C ALA A 419 42.54 26.92 -25.09
N SER A 420 41.57 26.07 -24.73
CA SER A 420 40.36 25.80 -25.53
C SER A 420 39.58 27.10 -25.80
N ALA A 421 39.42 27.96 -24.79
CA ALA A 421 38.75 29.24 -24.95
C ALA A 421 39.48 30.18 -25.93
N LYS A 422 40.82 30.23 -25.89
CA LYS A 422 41.59 31.01 -26.86
C LYS A 422 41.43 30.45 -28.26
N GLU A 423 41.44 29.14 -28.44
CA GLU A 423 41.30 28.50 -29.74
C GLU A 423 39.95 28.86 -30.38
N VAL A 424 38.86 28.62 -29.65
CA VAL A 424 37.49 28.90 -30.13
C VAL A 424 37.28 30.38 -30.42
N LEU A 425 37.71 31.29 -29.53
CA LEU A 425 37.41 32.71 -29.67
C LEU A 425 38.34 33.46 -30.64
N THR A 426 39.50 32.89 -31.02
CA THR A 426 40.42 33.54 -31.97
C THR A 426 40.28 33.06 -33.41
N ASP A 427 39.63 31.92 -33.62
CA ASP A 427 39.21 31.40 -34.92
C ASP A 427 37.83 31.99 -35.30
N PRO A 428 37.69 32.70 -36.44
CA PRO A 428 36.44 33.34 -36.82
C PRO A 428 35.26 32.36 -37.00
N GLU A 429 35.51 31.16 -37.54
CA GLU A 429 34.46 30.18 -37.83
C GLU A 429 34.01 29.49 -36.54
N MET A 430 34.96 29.08 -35.69
CA MET A 430 34.65 28.48 -34.39
C MET A 430 33.94 29.48 -33.47
N ARG A 431 34.38 30.74 -33.46
CA ARG A 431 33.72 31.79 -32.69
C ARG A 431 32.29 32.03 -33.18
N GLN A 432 32.08 32.06 -34.49
CA GLN A 432 30.75 32.24 -35.06
C GLN A 432 29.81 31.08 -34.69
N LYS A 433 30.30 29.84 -34.76
CA LYS A 433 29.54 28.65 -34.31
C LYS A 433 29.17 28.75 -32.84
N PHE A 434 30.13 29.09 -31.99
CA PHE A 434 29.91 29.29 -30.56
C PHE A 434 28.90 30.41 -30.27
N ASP A 435 29.03 31.55 -30.95
CA ASP A 435 28.11 32.69 -30.82
C ASP A 435 26.70 32.36 -31.35
N SER A 436 26.58 31.43 -32.29
CA SER A 436 25.31 30.89 -32.79
C SER A 436 24.68 29.82 -31.87
N GLY A 437 25.36 29.45 -30.78
CA GLY A 437 24.86 28.52 -29.76
C GLY A 437 25.35 27.07 -29.90
N GLU A 438 26.23 26.80 -30.86
CA GLU A 438 26.87 25.49 -31.07
C GLU A 438 28.29 25.50 -30.50
N ASP A 439 28.59 24.69 -29.49
CA ASP A 439 29.95 24.57 -28.97
C ASP A 439 30.83 23.81 -29.98
N PRO A 440 31.86 24.44 -30.57
CA PRO A 440 32.68 23.82 -31.61
C PRO A 440 33.59 22.71 -31.08
N LEU A 441 33.77 22.64 -29.76
CA LEU A 441 34.53 21.58 -29.10
C LEU A 441 33.62 20.59 -28.37
N ASP A 442 32.30 20.62 -28.58
CA ASP A 442 31.36 19.64 -28.02
C ASP A 442 31.66 18.24 -28.58
N PRO A 443 31.94 17.24 -27.72
CA PRO A 443 32.15 15.86 -28.14
C PRO A 443 30.98 15.25 -28.93
N GLU A 444 29.72 15.68 -28.68
CA GLU A 444 28.54 15.17 -29.40
C GLU A 444 28.51 15.66 -30.86
N ASN A 445 29.00 16.88 -31.13
CA ASN A 445 29.06 17.43 -32.49
C ASN A 445 30.19 16.83 -33.36
N GLN A 446 31.13 16.09 -32.77
CA GLN A 446 32.18 15.36 -33.50
C GLN A 446 31.79 13.92 -33.87
N GLN A 447 30.63 13.42 -33.45
CA GLN A 447 30.24 12.01 -33.60
C GLN A 447 29.67 11.65 -35.00
N GLY A 448 29.92 12.50 -36.01
CA GLY A 448 29.59 12.27 -37.42
C GLY A 448 30.67 11.56 -38.25
N GLY A 449 31.79 11.14 -37.66
CA GLY A 449 32.85 10.46 -38.40
C GLY A 449 33.83 9.63 -37.58
N GLY A 450 33.71 8.30 -37.68
CA GLY A 450 34.81 7.34 -37.47
C GLY A 450 35.20 7.03 -36.01
N GLY A 451 34.87 5.81 -35.56
CA GLY A 451 35.25 5.31 -34.23
C GLY A 451 36.77 5.17 -34.03
N GLY A 452 37.20 5.42 -32.79
CA GLY A 452 38.58 5.20 -32.32
C GLY A 452 38.70 5.59 -30.86
N GLN A 453 39.54 4.86 -30.11
CA GLN A 453 39.83 5.02 -28.69
C GLN A 453 40.11 6.47 -28.28
N ARG A 454 39.86 6.80 -26.99
CA ARG A 454 40.22 8.09 -26.35
C ARG A 454 41.67 8.48 -26.66
N GLN A 455 41.86 9.19 -27.75
CA GLN A 455 43.12 9.76 -28.20
C GLN A 455 42.86 11.24 -28.40
N TRP A 456 43.73 12.06 -27.82
CA TRP A 456 43.64 13.52 -27.79
C TRP A 456 43.18 14.10 -29.14
N PRO A 457 42.09 14.89 -29.17
CA PRO A 457 41.60 15.45 -30.40
C PRO A 457 42.48 16.67 -30.77
N PHE A 458 43.36 16.47 -31.77
CA PHE A 458 44.16 17.46 -32.49
C PHE A 458 45.58 17.81 -31.97
N HIS A 459 46.39 18.30 -32.93
CA HIS A 459 47.84 18.52 -33.02
C HIS A 459 48.52 19.43 -31.96
N PHE A 460 47.87 19.67 -30.83
CA PHE A 460 48.46 20.42 -29.73
C PHE A 460 48.46 19.55 -28.49
N ASN A 461 49.56 18.84 -28.29
CA ASN A 461 49.91 18.36 -26.96
C ASN A 461 50.74 19.50 -26.32
N PRO A 462 50.21 20.23 -25.33
CA PRO A 462 50.96 21.31 -24.67
C PRO A 462 52.23 20.79 -23.98
N PHE A 463 52.36 19.46 -23.86
CA PHE A 463 53.42 18.78 -23.13
C PHE A 463 54.18 17.70 -23.95
N ASP A 464 53.82 17.41 -25.23
CA ASP A 464 54.72 16.67 -26.14
C ASP A 464 55.44 17.64 -27.07
N SER A 465 56.71 17.87 -26.78
CA SER A 465 57.75 17.75 -27.79
C SER A 465 59.09 17.70 -27.07
N GLY A 466 59.75 16.54 -27.11
CA GLY A 466 61.16 16.35 -26.76
C GLY A 466 62.12 17.07 -27.72
N GLY A 467 61.86 18.34 -28.01
CA GLY A 467 62.64 19.20 -28.89
C GLY A 467 62.55 20.64 -28.42
N SER A 468 63.42 20.99 -27.47
CA SER A 468 63.86 22.35 -27.07
C SER A 468 63.17 23.53 -27.77
N PHE A 469 61.97 23.93 -27.32
CA PHE A 469 61.42 25.26 -27.60
C PHE A 469 61.90 26.25 -26.53
N HIS A 470 62.97 26.98 -26.85
CA HIS A 470 63.31 28.20 -26.12
C HIS A 470 62.29 29.29 -26.48
N PHE A 471 61.37 29.62 -25.57
CA PHE A 471 60.64 30.87 -25.63
C PHE A 471 61.57 32.02 -25.21
N LYS A 472 62.12 32.75 -26.18
CA LYS A 472 62.71 34.07 -25.93
C LYS A 472 61.58 35.08 -25.81
N PHE A 473 61.37 35.60 -24.61
CA PHE A 473 60.63 36.83 -24.40
C PHE A 473 61.52 38.00 -24.81
N GLU A 474 61.25 38.60 -25.97
CA GLU A 474 61.79 39.94 -26.27
C GLU A 474 60.90 40.97 -25.56
N TYR A 475 61.47 41.58 -24.52
CA TYR A 475 60.95 42.81 -23.95
C TYR A 475 61.32 43.97 -24.88
N ASN A 476 60.32 44.71 -25.36
CA ASN A 476 60.43 46.12 -25.70
C ASN A 476 59.20 46.84 -25.17
#